data_AF-A0AAW0D7X5-F1
#
_entry.id   AF-A0AAW0D7X5-F1
#
_cell.length_a   1.000
_cell.length_b   1.000
_cell.length_c   1.000
_cell.angle_alpha   90.00
_cell.angle_beta   90.00
_cell.angle_gamma   90.00
#
_symmetry.space_group_name_H-M   'P 1'
#
loop_
_entity.id
_entity.type
_entity.pdbx_description
1 polymer ?
#
loop_
_entity_poly.entity_id
_entity_poly.type
_entity_poly.pdbx_seq_one_letter_code
_entity_poly.pdbx_strand_id
1 'polypeptide(L)'
;MCLSTGNAEGLGGVRKIELEKSLDVLGIAPSHRAIVDHPELQDNISVYWDQQIVSGVVKPFLLQHEIDIIITFDRQGISGHSNHGSLPLAMNQLLRSDDFGSTIQRPRLYTLISVPLSIKYISIIAPIQAKFDIFVVRALQSLERRLVHWLRRFGFNIAMGDETKAKRATGMDMPVFVAGANEYLTALRAMRQHWSQLVWFRWLNVLFSRYMWVNEWIEVK
;
A
#
# COMPACT_ATOMS: atom_id res chain seq x y z
N MET A 1 4.46 2.48 -12.20
CA MET A 1 5.36 1.60 -12.98
C MET A 1 5.04 0.14 -12.66
N CYS A 2 5.05 -0.75 -13.66
CA CYS A 2 4.90 -2.20 -13.50
C CYS A 2 6.20 -2.88 -13.94
N LEU A 3 6.75 -3.79 -13.12
CA LEU A 3 8.08 -4.35 -13.32
C LEU A 3 8.11 -5.67 -14.10
N SER A 4 6.95 -6.21 -14.44
CA SER A 4 6.82 -7.39 -15.29
C SER A 4 5.59 -7.26 -16.18
N THR A 5 5.54 -8.07 -17.23
CA THR A 5 4.36 -8.18 -18.12
C THR A 5 3.32 -9.16 -17.60
N GLY A 6 3.55 -9.81 -16.45
CA GLY A 6 2.67 -10.85 -15.92
C GLY A 6 2.67 -12.14 -16.75
N ASN A 7 3.78 -12.48 -17.40
CA ASN A 7 3.85 -13.54 -18.41
C ASN A 7 4.00 -14.97 -17.85
N ALA A 8 3.74 -15.20 -16.55
CA ALA A 8 3.89 -16.54 -15.93
C ALA A 8 3.07 -17.64 -16.64
N GLU A 9 1.94 -17.26 -17.25
CA GLU A 9 1.04 -18.14 -18.00
C GLU A 9 1.16 -18.01 -19.53
N GLY A 10 2.19 -17.31 -20.03
CA GLY A 10 2.35 -17.03 -21.47
C GLY A 10 1.40 -15.95 -22.03
N LEU A 11 0.71 -15.21 -21.14
CA LEU A 11 -0.29 -14.19 -21.50
C LEU A 11 0.24 -12.75 -21.42
N GLY A 12 1.55 -12.53 -21.32
CA GLY A 12 2.15 -11.21 -21.06
C GLY A 12 1.77 -10.13 -22.08
N GLY A 13 1.69 -10.50 -23.37
CA GLY A 13 1.24 -9.57 -24.42
C GLY A 13 -0.20 -9.12 -24.23
N VAL A 14 -1.10 -10.03 -23.83
CA VAL A 14 -2.49 -9.72 -23.51
C VAL A 14 -2.57 -8.88 -22.25
N ARG A 15 -1.91 -9.30 -21.17
CA ARG A 15 -1.95 -8.65 -19.85
C ARG A 15 -1.36 -7.24 -19.88
N LYS A 16 -0.38 -6.98 -20.74
CA LYS A 16 0.12 -5.61 -21.01
C LYS A 16 -0.98 -4.70 -21.54
N ILE A 17 -1.73 -5.14 -22.56
CA ILE A 17 -2.84 -4.37 -23.16
C ILE A 17 -3.96 -4.16 -22.13
N GLU A 18 -4.28 -5.20 -21.34
CA GLU A 18 -5.26 -5.10 -20.25
C GLU A 18 -4.86 -4.05 -19.21
N LEU A 19 -3.59 -4.05 -18.80
CA LEU A 19 -3.06 -3.09 -17.85
C LEU A 19 -3.09 -1.66 -18.41
N GLU A 20 -2.74 -1.46 -19.68
CA GLU A 20 -2.86 -0.15 -20.32
C GLU A 20 -4.31 0.37 -20.31
N LYS A 21 -5.28 -0.47 -20.68
CA LYS A 21 -6.71 -0.11 -20.62
C LYS A 21 -7.18 0.16 -19.19
N SER A 22 -6.70 -0.60 -18.21
CA SER A 22 -6.99 -0.40 -16.79
C SER A 22 -6.48 0.97 -16.32
N LEU A 23 -5.26 1.34 -16.72
CA LEU A 23 -4.66 2.63 -16.42
C LEU A 23 -5.39 3.79 -17.11
N ASP A 24 -5.94 3.58 -18.31
CA ASP A 24 -6.79 4.58 -18.99
C ASP A 24 -8.07 4.87 -18.17
N VAL A 25 -8.70 3.84 -17.61
CA VAL A 25 -9.88 4.00 -16.72
C VAL A 25 -9.52 4.78 -15.46
N LEU A 26 -8.30 4.59 -14.94
CA LEU A 26 -7.78 5.32 -13.77
C LEU A 26 -7.30 6.75 -14.12
N GLY A 27 -7.33 7.16 -15.39
CA GLY A 27 -6.91 8.48 -15.84
C GLY A 27 -5.39 8.67 -15.89
N ILE A 28 -4.60 7.59 -15.97
CA ILE A 28 -3.14 7.65 -16.00
C ILE A 28 -2.65 7.69 -17.45
N ALA A 29 -2.14 8.86 -17.86
CA ALA A 29 -1.63 9.12 -19.20
C ALA A 29 -0.49 8.16 -19.60
N PRO A 30 -0.36 7.83 -20.91
CA PRO A 30 0.73 6.99 -21.41
C PRO A 30 2.13 7.50 -21.06
N SER A 31 2.33 8.81 -20.97
CA SER A 31 3.60 9.43 -20.59
C SER A 31 3.97 9.21 -19.12
N HIS A 32 3.03 8.81 -18.26
CA HIS A 32 3.24 8.62 -16.82
C HIS A 32 3.17 7.15 -16.39
N ARG A 33 3.29 6.22 -17.34
CA ARG A 33 3.30 4.79 -17.08
C ARG A 33 4.45 4.09 -17.78
N ALA A 34 4.96 3.06 -17.14
CA ALA A 34 5.99 2.18 -17.67
C ALA A 34 5.65 0.74 -17.31
N ILE A 35 5.74 -0.17 -18.28
CA ILE A 35 5.58 -1.61 -18.13
C ILE A 35 6.88 -2.23 -18.63
N VAL A 36 7.61 -2.86 -17.72
CA VAL A 36 8.94 -3.41 -17.99
C VAL A 36 8.83 -4.89 -18.34
N ASP A 37 9.64 -5.30 -19.30
CA ASP A 37 9.90 -6.71 -19.61
C ASP A 37 11.40 -6.96 -19.49
N HIS A 38 11.85 -7.26 -18.27
CA HIS A 38 13.26 -7.51 -17.97
C HIS A 38 13.48 -9.01 -17.77
N PRO A 39 14.51 -9.64 -18.38
CA PRO A 39 14.72 -11.08 -18.30
C PRO A 39 14.88 -11.61 -16.87
N GLU A 40 15.36 -10.77 -15.95
CA GLU A 40 15.54 -11.13 -14.52
C GLU A 40 14.36 -10.73 -13.61
N LEU A 41 13.36 -10.00 -14.13
CA LEU A 41 12.15 -9.59 -13.37
C LEU A 41 10.89 -10.26 -13.93
N GLN A 42 11.02 -11.51 -14.37
CA GLN A 42 9.88 -12.28 -14.88
C GLN A 42 8.90 -12.61 -13.75
N ASP A 43 7.61 -12.68 -14.10
CA ASP A 43 6.53 -12.88 -13.15
C ASP A 43 6.60 -14.26 -12.50
N ASN A 44 6.87 -14.30 -11.20
CA ASN A 44 6.90 -15.52 -10.40
C ASN A 44 6.66 -15.15 -8.93
N ILE A 45 5.53 -15.62 -8.38
CA ILE A 45 5.12 -15.29 -7.01
C ILE A 45 6.03 -15.87 -5.92
N SER A 46 6.83 -16.90 -6.24
CA SER A 46 7.67 -17.61 -5.27
C SER A 46 9.13 -17.12 -5.27
N VAL A 47 9.53 -16.32 -6.26
CA VAL A 47 10.91 -15.88 -6.44
C VAL A 47 11.09 -14.46 -5.92
N TYR A 48 12.14 -14.25 -5.12
CA TYR A 48 12.59 -12.90 -4.79
C TYR A 48 13.34 -12.32 -5.98
N TRP A 49 12.93 -11.13 -6.40
CA TRP A 49 13.70 -10.35 -7.37
C TRP A 49 14.91 -9.71 -6.70
N ASP A 50 16.00 -9.61 -7.45
CA ASP A 50 17.24 -9.00 -7.01
C ASP A 50 17.06 -7.48 -6.77
N GLN A 51 17.58 -6.99 -5.65
CA GLN A 51 17.39 -5.61 -5.23
C GLN A 51 18.14 -4.63 -6.13
N GLN A 52 19.32 -5.00 -6.64
CA GLN A 52 20.11 -4.14 -7.52
C GLN A 52 19.45 -4.03 -8.89
N ILE A 53 18.93 -5.14 -9.43
CA ILE A 53 18.20 -5.13 -10.70
C ILE A 53 16.93 -4.28 -10.60
N VAL A 54 16.10 -4.49 -9.55
CA VAL A 54 14.90 -3.68 -9.32
C VAL A 54 15.27 -2.19 -9.18
N SER A 55 16.32 -1.88 -8.42
CA SER A 55 16.77 -0.49 -8.23
C SER A 55 17.26 0.13 -9.54
N GLY A 56 18.05 -0.59 -10.34
CA GLY A 56 18.56 -0.13 -11.62
C GLY A 56 17.46 0.12 -12.65
N VAL A 57 16.39 -0.68 -12.63
CA VAL A 57 15.22 -0.50 -13.50
C VAL A 57 14.36 0.69 -13.05
N VAL A 58 14.15 0.87 -11.74
CA VAL A 58 13.23 1.90 -11.22
C VAL A 58 13.88 3.29 -11.15
N LYS A 59 15.17 3.38 -10.81
CA LYS A 59 15.89 4.66 -10.61
C LYS A 59 15.74 5.63 -11.79
N PRO A 60 15.91 5.24 -13.07
CA PRO A 60 15.72 6.16 -14.20
C PRO A 60 14.32 6.77 -14.25
N PHE A 61 13.28 5.99 -13.96
CA PHE A 61 11.89 6.47 -13.95
C PHE A 61 11.65 7.47 -12.81
N LEU A 62 12.21 7.22 -11.61
CA LEU A 62 12.09 8.14 -10.48
C LEU A 62 12.73 9.50 -10.77
N LEU A 63 13.91 9.51 -11.38
CA LEU A 63 14.63 10.74 -11.71
C LEU A 63 13.97 11.48 -12.88
N GLN A 64 13.55 10.77 -13.92
CA GLN A 64 12.90 11.36 -15.10
C GLN A 64 11.58 12.06 -14.76
N HIS A 65 10.83 11.52 -13.81
CA HIS A 65 9.51 12.05 -13.43
C HIS A 65 9.53 12.83 -12.12
N GLU A 66 10.70 13.09 -11.53
CA GLU A 66 10.88 13.82 -10.27
C GLU A 66 9.90 13.34 -9.18
N ILE A 67 9.83 12.02 -8.98
CA ILE A 67 8.83 11.40 -8.11
C ILE A 67 9.05 11.79 -6.64
N ASP A 68 8.02 12.35 -5.99
CA ASP A 68 8.07 12.72 -4.57
C ASP A 68 7.68 11.57 -3.61
N ILE A 69 6.83 10.65 -4.07
CA ILE A 69 6.22 9.61 -3.24
C ILE A 69 6.23 8.28 -3.98
N ILE A 70 6.77 7.25 -3.32
CA ILE A 70 6.72 5.86 -3.76
C ILE A 70 5.75 5.10 -2.87
N ILE A 71 4.72 4.50 -3.47
CA ILE A 71 3.83 3.53 -2.82
C ILE A 71 4.14 2.13 -3.36
N THR A 72 4.32 1.15 -2.47
CA THR A 72 4.66 -0.22 -2.86
C THR A 72 4.06 -1.27 -1.92
N PHE A 73 4.17 -2.54 -2.29
CA PHE A 73 3.79 -3.65 -1.44
C PHE A 73 4.60 -3.72 -0.15
N ASP A 74 4.07 -4.44 0.81
CA ASP A 74 4.75 -4.68 2.07
C ASP A 74 5.75 -5.84 1.96
N ARG A 75 6.55 -6.05 3.00
CA ARG A 75 7.56 -7.13 3.01
C ARG A 75 6.94 -8.53 2.96
N GLN A 76 5.66 -8.66 3.31
CA GLN A 76 4.91 -9.93 3.22
C GLN A 76 4.33 -10.15 1.81
N GLY A 77 4.46 -9.19 0.90
CA GLY A 77 3.97 -9.29 -0.47
C GLY A 77 2.44 -9.40 -0.57
N ILE A 78 1.69 -8.84 0.39
CA ILE A 78 0.21 -8.88 0.53
C ILE A 78 -0.37 -10.29 0.80
N SER A 79 0.05 -11.27 0.00
CA SER A 79 -0.43 -12.65 0.02
C SER A 79 0.74 -13.64 0.04
N GLY A 80 1.90 -13.22 0.55
CA GLY A 80 3.10 -14.06 0.62
C GLY A 80 3.89 -14.13 -0.69
N HIS A 81 3.66 -13.21 -1.64
CA HIS A 81 4.39 -13.22 -2.91
C HIS A 81 5.80 -12.64 -2.73
N SER A 82 6.82 -13.46 -2.95
CA SER A 82 8.24 -13.09 -2.79
C SER A 82 8.65 -11.93 -3.68
N ASN A 83 8.19 -11.90 -4.95
CA ASN A 83 8.49 -10.84 -5.89
C ASN A 83 7.97 -9.47 -5.41
N HIS A 84 6.79 -9.45 -4.78
CA HIS A 84 6.24 -8.26 -4.15
C HIS A 84 7.07 -7.84 -2.93
N GLY A 85 7.50 -8.79 -2.11
CA GLY A 85 8.34 -8.57 -0.93
C GLY A 85 9.72 -7.97 -1.26
N SER A 86 10.25 -8.21 -2.46
CA SER A 86 11.50 -7.60 -2.95
C SER A 86 11.41 -6.09 -3.14
N LEU A 87 10.24 -5.56 -3.50
CA LEU A 87 10.07 -4.15 -3.86
C LEU A 87 10.42 -3.17 -2.73
N PRO A 88 9.85 -3.28 -1.52
CA PRO A 88 10.18 -2.36 -0.44
C PRO A 88 11.65 -2.44 0.00
N LEU A 89 12.28 -3.61 -0.14
CA LEU A 89 13.70 -3.79 0.18
C LEU A 89 14.58 -3.04 -0.83
N ALA A 90 14.33 -3.25 -2.12
CA ALA A 90 15.04 -2.57 -3.20
C ALA A 90 14.89 -1.05 -3.11
N MET A 91 13.66 -0.54 -2.92
CA MET A 91 13.42 0.90 -2.81
C MET A 91 14.11 1.52 -1.59
N ASN A 92 14.06 0.85 -0.44
CA ASN A 92 14.74 1.36 0.75
C ASN A 92 16.26 1.38 0.57
N GLN A 93 16.85 0.36 -0.08
CA GLN A 93 18.28 0.35 -0.39
C GLN A 93 18.64 1.47 -1.36
N LEU A 94 17.87 1.63 -2.45
CA LEU A 94 18.07 2.66 -3.46
C LEU A 94 17.99 4.07 -2.85
N LEU A 95 17.00 4.34 -1.99
CA LEU A 95 16.81 5.64 -1.36
C LEU A 95 17.80 5.95 -0.24
N ARG A 96 18.58 4.96 0.22
CA ARG A 96 19.65 5.14 1.20
C ARG A 96 21.05 5.16 0.56
N SER A 97 21.15 4.82 -0.72
CA SER A 97 22.42 4.86 -1.43
C SER A 97 22.85 6.29 -1.72
N ASP A 98 24.15 6.56 -1.70
CA ASP A 98 24.68 7.89 -2.06
C ASP A 98 24.50 8.20 -3.55
N ASP A 99 24.32 7.16 -4.36
CA ASP A 99 24.21 7.21 -5.82
C ASP A 99 22.80 7.58 -6.32
N PHE A 100 21.79 7.78 -5.47
CA PHE A 100 20.41 8.07 -5.94
C PHE A 100 20.34 9.27 -6.91
N GLY A 101 21.19 10.28 -6.70
CA GLY A 101 21.23 11.53 -7.46
C GLY A 101 21.20 12.71 -6.50
N SER A 102 22.28 13.49 -6.46
CA SER A 102 22.47 14.55 -5.46
C SER A 102 21.61 15.80 -5.71
N THR A 103 21.04 15.95 -6.90
CA THR A 103 20.34 17.17 -7.33
C THR A 103 18.83 17.12 -7.09
N ILE A 104 18.25 15.92 -6.90
CA ILE A 104 16.80 15.73 -6.79
C ILE A 104 16.44 15.34 -5.35
N GLN A 105 15.33 15.87 -4.85
CA GLN A 105 14.81 15.49 -3.55
C GLN A 105 14.50 13.99 -3.51
N ARG A 106 14.95 13.30 -2.45
CA ARG A 106 14.68 11.87 -2.30
C ARG A 106 13.18 11.64 -2.04
N PRO A 107 12.52 10.75 -2.81
CA PRO A 107 11.12 10.41 -2.59
C PRO A 107 10.89 9.80 -1.20
N ARG A 108 9.70 10.03 -0.64
CA ARG A 108 9.22 9.32 0.56
C ARG A 108 8.72 7.93 0.17
N LEU A 109 9.13 6.90 0.90
CA LEU A 109 8.74 5.51 0.66
C LEU A 109 7.62 5.08 1.61
N TYR A 110 6.51 4.62 1.05
CA TYR A 110 5.38 4.07 1.78
C TYR A 110 5.10 2.63 1.35
N THR A 111 4.91 1.77 2.34
CA THR A 111 4.50 0.37 2.13
C THR A 111 3.08 0.15 2.62
N LEU A 112 2.32 -0.68 1.91
CA LEU A 112 1.00 -1.12 2.37
C LEU A 112 1.14 -1.83 3.74
N ILE A 113 0.05 -1.88 4.50
CA ILE A 113 -0.04 -2.74 5.70
C ILE A 113 -0.89 -3.97 5.35
N SER A 114 -0.27 -5.15 5.35
CA SER A 114 -1.01 -6.41 5.24
C SER A 114 -1.84 -6.68 6.48
N VAL A 115 -3.09 -7.11 6.27
CA VAL A 115 -4.02 -7.43 7.36
C VAL A 115 -4.29 -8.94 7.40
N PRO A 116 -4.62 -9.52 8.57
CA PRO A 116 -5.03 -10.91 8.69
C PRO A 116 -6.21 -11.24 7.75
N LEU A 117 -6.34 -12.51 7.33
CA LEU A 117 -7.37 -12.95 6.38
C LEU A 117 -8.80 -12.60 6.84
N SER A 118 -9.08 -12.67 8.14
CA SER A 118 -10.39 -12.31 8.71
C SER A 118 -10.76 -10.85 8.47
N ILE A 119 -9.78 -9.96 8.42
CA ILE A 119 -9.95 -8.52 8.17
C ILE A 119 -9.80 -8.21 6.67
N LYS A 120 -9.05 -9.03 5.93
CA LYS A 120 -8.83 -8.87 4.50
C LYS A 120 -10.12 -9.00 3.70
N TYR A 121 -11.11 -9.74 4.20
CA TYR A 121 -12.35 -10.06 3.48
C TYR A 121 -13.64 -9.53 4.14
N ILE A 122 -13.61 -8.29 4.64
CA ILE A 122 -14.78 -7.63 5.26
C ILE A 122 -15.47 -6.62 4.33
N SER A 123 -14.98 -6.41 3.11
CA SER A 123 -15.59 -5.53 2.09
C SER A 123 -15.92 -4.12 2.64
N ILE A 124 -17.12 -3.62 2.33
CA ILE A 124 -17.69 -2.33 2.73
C ILE A 124 -17.83 -2.16 4.25
N ILE A 125 -17.66 -3.22 5.04
CA ILE A 125 -17.60 -3.10 6.51
C ILE A 125 -16.28 -2.45 6.92
N ALA A 126 -15.21 -2.54 6.13
CA ALA A 126 -13.91 -1.98 6.50
C ALA A 126 -13.93 -0.47 6.79
N PRO A 127 -14.53 0.40 5.96
CA PRO A 127 -14.70 1.82 6.29
C PRO A 127 -15.48 2.06 7.58
N ILE A 128 -16.49 1.23 7.87
CA ILE A 128 -17.31 1.32 9.07
C ILE A 128 -16.48 0.92 10.29
N GLN A 129 -15.74 -0.19 10.20
CA GLN A 129 -14.82 -0.66 11.24
C GLN A 129 -13.76 0.40 11.54
N ALA A 130 -13.11 0.98 10.53
CA ALA A 130 -12.09 2.01 10.74
C ALA A 130 -12.64 3.23 11.50
N LYS A 131 -13.86 3.67 11.18
CA LYS A 131 -14.54 4.75 11.93
C LYS A 131 -14.88 4.34 13.35
N PHE A 132 -15.34 3.10 13.54
CA PHE A 132 -15.65 2.56 14.86
C PHE A 132 -14.40 2.46 15.74
N ASP A 133 -13.28 1.95 15.21
CA ASP A 133 -12.01 1.84 15.92
C ASP A 133 -11.53 3.23 16.41
N ILE A 134 -11.59 4.25 15.55
CA ILE A 134 -11.27 5.63 15.92
C ILE A 134 -12.20 6.14 17.03
N PHE A 135 -13.50 5.87 16.94
CA PHE A 135 -14.48 6.27 17.95
C PHE A 135 -14.20 5.60 19.30
N VAL A 136 -13.96 4.28 19.31
CA VAL A 136 -13.65 3.50 20.51
C VAL A 136 -12.38 3.98 21.17
N VAL A 137 -11.30 4.20 20.41
CA VAL A 137 -10.03 4.74 20.94
C VAL A 137 -10.27 6.10 21.61
N ARG A 138 -11.03 7.00 20.97
CA ARG A 138 -11.37 8.31 21.55
C ARG A 138 -12.22 8.19 22.81
N ALA A 139 -13.17 7.25 22.84
CA ALA A 139 -14.03 7.00 23.99
C ALA A 139 -13.22 6.46 25.19
N LEU A 140 -12.34 5.49 24.96
CA LEU A 140 -11.44 4.94 25.98
C LEU A 140 -10.49 6.01 26.51
N GLN A 141 -9.88 6.83 25.64
CA GLN A 141 -9.04 7.97 26.06
C GLN A 141 -9.83 9.01 26.87
N SER A 142 -11.12 9.22 26.57
CA SER A 142 -11.97 10.09 27.38
C SER A 142 -12.28 9.48 28.74
N LEU A 143 -12.52 8.17 28.80
CA LEU A 143 -12.81 7.46 30.05
C LEU A 143 -11.58 7.43 30.96
N GLU A 144 -10.41 7.12 30.41
CA GLU A 144 -9.13 7.15 31.11
C GLU A 144 -8.87 8.53 31.72
N ARG A 145 -9.03 9.60 30.94
CA ARG A 145 -8.87 10.99 31.45
C ARG A 145 -9.85 11.31 32.57
N ARG A 146 -11.10 10.86 32.47
CA ARG A 146 -12.09 11.03 33.55
C ARG A 146 -11.73 10.25 34.81
N LEU A 147 -11.28 9.01 34.67
CA LEU A 147 -10.83 8.16 35.77
C LEU A 147 -9.61 8.76 36.47
N VAL A 148 -8.58 9.18 35.71
CA VAL A 148 -7.38 9.82 36.27
C VAL A 148 -7.75 11.13 36.99
N HIS A 149 -8.63 11.95 36.40
CA HIS A 149 -9.12 13.18 37.05
C HIS A 149 -9.90 12.89 38.34
N TRP A 150 -10.76 11.87 38.33
CA TRP A 150 -11.51 11.43 39.52
C TRP A 150 -10.57 10.93 40.62
N LEU A 151 -9.60 10.07 40.29
CA LEU A 151 -8.62 9.54 41.25
C LEU A 151 -7.74 10.66 41.86
N ARG A 152 -7.32 11.65 41.06
CA ARG A 152 -6.59 12.83 41.56
C ARG A 152 -7.41 13.65 42.55
N ARG A 153 -8.72 13.78 42.32
CA ARG A 153 -9.63 14.48 43.24
C ARG A 153 -9.71 13.79 44.61
N PHE A 154 -9.46 12.49 44.66
CA PHE A 154 -9.38 11.69 45.90
C PHE A 154 -7.96 11.60 46.49
N GLY A 155 -7.00 12.41 46.00
CA GLY A 155 -5.66 12.52 46.58
C GLY A 155 -4.65 11.49 46.06
N PHE A 156 -4.99 10.68 45.05
CA PHE A 156 -4.04 9.76 44.42
C PHE A 156 -3.15 10.49 43.41
N ASN A 157 -1.83 10.46 43.61
CA ASN A 157 -0.85 11.00 42.68
C ASN A 157 -0.59 10.03 41.52
N ILE A 158 -1.48 10.05 40.53
CA ILE A 158 -1.35 9.25 39.30
C ILE A 158 -0.81 10.14 38.17
N ALA A 159 0.35 9.76 37.63
CA ALA A 159 0.89 10.36 36.41
C ALA A 159 -0.06 10.04 35.25
N MET A 160 -0.45 11.04 34.46
CA MET A 160 -1.10 10.78 33.17
C MET A 160 -0.14 9.95 32.34
N GLY A 161 -0.63 8.86 31.72
CA GLY A 161 0.11 8.20 30.66
C GLY A 161 0.55 9.26 29.65
N ASP A 162 1.84 9.23 29.30
CA ASP A 162 2.45 10.26 28.48
C ASP A 162 1.65 10.42 27.16
N GLU A 163 0.89 11.52 27.04
CA GLU A 163 0.15 11.84 25.81
C GLU A 163 1.11 11.87 24.60
N THR A 164 2.40 12.12 24.85
CA THR A 164 3.48 12.08 23.87
C THR A 164 3.80 10.66 23.39
N LYS A 165 3.63 9.61 24.21
CA LYS A 165 3.75 8.20 23.80
C LYS A 165 2.53 7.73 23.00
N ALA A 166 1.31 8.11 23.40
CA ALA A 166 0.11 7.83 22.62
C ALA A 166 0.14 8.58 21.27
N LYS A 167 0.56 9.86 21.28
CA LYS A 167 0.82 10.65 20.07
C LYS A 167 1.97 10.12 19.23
N ARG A 168 3.02 9.52 19.83
CA ARG A 168 4.12 8.83 19.11
C ARG A 168 3.68 7.50 18.52
N ALA A 169 2.83 6.74 19.21
CA ALA A 169 2.25 5.51 18.68
C ALA A 169 1.27 5.81 17.52
N THR A 170 0.55 6.94 17.57
CA THR A 170 -0.19 7.52 16.43
C THR A 170 0.68 8.43 15.53
N GLY A 171 1.98 8.55 15.81
CA GLY A 171 2.90 9.51 15.20
C GLY A 171 3.82 8.87 14.16
N MET A 172 3.59 7.61 13.84
CA MET A 172 3.86 7.13 12.50
C MET A 172 2.78 7.75 11.62
N ASP A 173 3.18 8.66 10.72
CA ASP A 173 2.30 9.12 9.65
C ASP A 173 1.85 7.86 8.89
N MET A 174 0.63 7.43 9.19
CA MET A 174 -0.01 6.29 8.54
C MET A 174 -1.15 6.82 7.68
N PRO A 175 -0.89 7.19 6.42
CA PRO A 175 -1.94 7.57 5.50
C PRO A 175 -2.96 6.43 5.38
N VAL A 176 -4.22 6.73 5.67
CA VAL A 176 -5.34 5.81 5.45
C VAL A 176 -6.22 6.40 4.36
N PHE A 177 -6.36 5.65 3.27
CA PHE A 177 -7.25 6.01 2.18
C PHE A 177 -8.52 5.18 2.26
N VAL A 178 -9.67 5.86 2.24
CA VAL A 178 -10.99 5.24 2.26
C VAL A 178 -11.72 5.61 0.99
N ALA A 179 -12.05 4.62 0.17
CA ALA A 179 -12.80 4.78 -1.06
C ALA A 179 -14.30 4.97 -0.78
N GLY A 180 -14.93 5.87 -1.51
CA GLY A 180 -16.38 5.98 -1.60
C GLY A 180 -16.96 5.09 -2.71
N ALA A 181 -18.26 5.23 -2.96
CA ALA A 181 -18.95 4.45 -3.98
C ALA A 181 -18.40 4.73 -5.40
N ASN A 182 -18.08 5.98 -5.71
CA ASN A 182 -17.55 6.36 -7.02
C ASN A 182 -16.16 5.77 -7.25
N GLU A 183 -15.29 5.84 -6.26
CA GLU A 183 -13.94 5.27 -6.32
C GLU A 183 -14.01 3.74 -6.44
N TYR A 184 -14.91 3.08 -5.70
CA TYR A 184 -15.16 1.64 -5.84
C TYR A 184 -15.62 1.28 -7.26
N LEU A 185 -16.57 2.03 -7.83
CA LEU A 185 -17.05 1.80 -9.19
C LEU A 185 -15.94 2.00 -10.23
N THR A 186 -15.09 3.02 -10.06
CA THR A 186 -13.93 3.25 -10.93
C THR A 186 -12.93 2.10 -10.82
N ALA A 187 -12.59 1.68 -9.60
CA ALA A 187 -11.72 0.53 -9.37
C ALA A 187 -12.29 -0.76 -9.98
N LEU A 188 -13.61 -0.99 -9.87
CA LEU A 188 -14.28 -2.12 -10.50
C LEU A 188 -14.21 -2.07 -12.03
N ARG A 189 -14.39 -0.90 -12.65
CA ARG A 189 -14.24 -0.73 -14.11
C ARG A 189 -12.81 -0.98 -14.59
N ALA A 190 -11.81 -0.55 -13.80
CA ALA A 190 -10.41 -0.81 -14.07
C ALA A 190 -10.09 -2.31 -13.96
N MET A 191 -10.53 -2.96 -12.87
CA MET A 191 -10.38 -4.40 -12.66
C MET A 191 -10.99 -5.23 -13.79
N ARG A 192 -12.13 -4.80 -14.34
CA ARG A 192 -12.80 -5.45 -15.48
C ARG A 192 -11.99 -5.44 -16.78
N GLN A 193 -10.97 -4.58 -16.91
CA GLN A 193 -10.08 -4.61 -18.08
C GLN A 193 -9.15 -5.81 -18.07
N HIS A 194 -8.91 -6.43 -16.90
CA HIS A 194 -8.06 -7.61 -16.74
C HIS A 194 -8.81 -8.92 -17.02
N TRP A 195 -9.52 -9.00 -18.15
CA TRP A 195 -10.45 -10.10 -18.46
C TRP A 195 -9.79 -11.47 -18.46
N SER A 196 -8.53 -11.60 -18.89
CA SER A 196 -7.79 -12.88 -18.88
C SER A 196 -7.42 -13.35 -17.47
N GLN A 197 -7.38 -12.42 -16.50
CA GLN A 197 -7.01 -12.71 -15.11
C GLN A 197 -8.21 -12.74 -14.16
N LEU A 198 -9.34 -12.16 -14.56
CA LEU A 198 -10.53 -11.98 -13.73
C LEU A 198 -11.44 -13.23 -13.74
N VAL A 199 -10.85 -14.37 -13.38
CA VAL A 199 -11.55 -15.66 -13.20
C VAL A 199 -12.46 -15.65 -11.96
N TRP A 200 -13.32 -16.66 -11.81
CA TRP A 200 -14.41 -16.67 -10.82
C TRP A 200 -14.00 -16.28 -9.38
N PHE A 201 -12.88 -16.80 -8.85
CA PHE A 201 -12.45 -16.48 -7.49
C PHE A 201 -11.88 -15.06 -7.35
N ARG A 202 -11.44 -14.43 -8.44
CA ARG A 202 -11.05 -13.01 -8.44
C ARG A 202 -12.26 -12.09 -8.28
N TRP A 203 -13.42 -12.48 -8.78
CA TRP A 203 -14.67 -11.75 -8.50
C TRP A 203 -15.03 -11.79 -7.02
N LEU A 204 -14.83 -12.93 -6.35
CA LEU A 204 -14.98 -13.02 -4.90
C LEU A 204 -14.00 -12.07 -4.19
N ASN A 205 -12.74 -12.03 -4.63
CA ASN A 205 -11.76 -11.09 -4.09
C ASN A 205 -12.19 -9.62 -4.30
N VAL A 206 -12.66 -9.23 -5.48
CA VAL A 206 -13.13 -7.85 -5.74
C VAL A 206 -14.36 -7.50 -4.90
N LEU A 207 -15.25 -8.46 -4.66
CA LEU A 207 -16.45 -8.23 -3.85
C LEU A 207 -16.11 -8.13 -2.35
N PHE A 208 -15.26 -9.01 -1.84
CA PHE A 208 -15.03 -9.15 -0.40
C PHE A 208 -13.79 -8.42 0.11
N SER A 209 -12.84 -8.04 -0.75
CA SER A 209 -11.57 -7.44 -0.32
C SER A 209 -11.78 -6.10 0.37
N ARG A 210 -11.19 -5.97 1.57
CA ARG A 210 -11.02 -4.70 2.29
C ARG A 210 -10.25 -3.69 1.44
N TYR A 211 -9.28 -4.12 0.64
CA TYR A 211 -8.41 -3.22 -0.14
C TYR A 211 -9.12 -2.48 -1.28
N MET A 212 -10.33 -2.91 -1.67
CA MET A 212 -11.20 -2.13 -2.55
C MET A 212 -11.78 -0.89 -1.87
N TRP A 213 -11.71 -0.83 -0.53
CA TRP A 213 -12.37 0.17 0.29
C TRP A 213 -11.41 0.94 1.20
N VAL A 214 -10.44 0.26 1.83
CA VAL A 214 -9.53 0.85 2.80
C VAL A 214 -8.11 0.36 2.54
N ASN A 215 -7.18 1.30 2.39
CA ASN A 215 -5.76 1.03 2.24
C ASN A 215 -4.98 1.83 3.29
N GLU A 216 -4.12 1.15 4.04
CA GLU A 216 -3.33 1.73 5.12
C GLU A 216 -1.86 1.62 4.74
N TRP A 217 -1.13 2.74 4.89
CA TRP A 217 0.25 2.86 4.47
C TRP A 217 1.11 3.25 5.65
N ILE A 218 2.37 2.81 5.64
CA ILE A 218 3.38 3.19 6.63
C ILE A 218 4.63 3.70 5.92
N GLU A 219 5.15 4.84 6.37
CA GLU A 219 6.40 5.38 5.86
C GLU A 219 7.60 4.55 6.34
N VAL A 220 8.48 4.20 5.42
CA VAL A 220 9.76 3.54 5.71
C VAL A 220 10.81 4.63 5.92
N LYS A 221 11.43 4.65 7.11
CA LYS A 221 12.47 5.60 7.52
C LYS A 221 13.86 4.97 7.56
#